data_AF-A0A7X0ERY5-F1
#
_entry.id   AF-A0A7X0ERY5-F1
#
_cell.length_a   1.000
_cell.length_b   1.000
_cell.length_c   1.000
_cell.angle_alpha   90.00
_cell.angle_beta   90.00
_cell.angle_gamma   90.00
#
_symmetry.space_group_name_H-M   'P 1'
#
loop_
_entity.id
_entity.type
_entity.pdbx_description
1 polymer ?
#
loop_
_entity_poly.entity_id
_entity_poly.type
_entity_poly.pdbx_seq_one_letter_code
_entity_poly.pdbx_strand_id
1 'polypeptide(L)'
;MKIITLILLVTILSGCSIGLTVVSEERRIDENVYLDAKKGELALTGAKRPITTATVLSAWGPADFEGSEGRCKVWGYHREQGFSGVIPWIILPIPLLVPTGSRDTLLFFIDDSTVAAAKEFGGEKFIGCGIADTAGCSNTFQKSENTISPTDTPLACRK
;
A
#
# COMPACT_ATOMS: atom_id res chain seq x y z
N MET A 1 3.20 -43.48 26.77
CA MET A 1 4.28 -42.60 26.26
C MET A 1 4.38 -42.61 24.73
N LYS A 2 4.30 -43.76 24.03
CA LYS A 2 4.39 -43.84 22.55
C LYS A 2 3.36 -42.99 21.78
N ILE A 3 2.12 -42.89 22.27
CA ILE A 3 1.05 -42.11 21.62
C ILE A 3 1.34 -40.60 21.67
N ILE A 4 1.91 -40.10 22.77
CA ILE A 4 2.27 -38.68 22.92
C ILE A 4 3.40 -38.32 21.95
N THR A 5 4.40 -39.21 21.80
CA THR A 5 5.50 -39.03 20.84
C THR A 5 4.98 -39.00 19.39
N LEU A 6 3.97 -39.82 19.08
CA LEU A 6 3.39 -39.88 17.74
C LEU A 6 2.54 -38.64 17.41
N ILE A 7 1.76 -38.12 18.38
CA ILE A 7 1.00 -36.88 18.22
C ILE A 7 1.94 -35.68 18.03
N LEU A 8 3.01 -35.58 18.85
CA LEU A 8 4.00 -34.52 18.75
C LEU A 8 4.77 -34.58 17.41
N LEU A 9 5.06 -35.79 16.92
CA LEU A 9 5.73 -35.97 15.64
C LEU A 9 4.82 -35.54 14.47
N VAL A 10 3.53 -35.87 14.52
CA VAL A 10 2.56 -35.50 13.47
C VAL A 10 2.34 -33.99 13.42
N THR A 11 2.30 -33.29 14.56
CA THR A 11 2.14 -31.82 14.58
C THR A 11 3.38 -31.06 14.12
N ILE A 12 4.58 -31.64 14.27
CA ILE A 12 5.83 -31.06 13.75
C ILE A 12 6.00 -31.38 12.26
N LEU A 13 5.54 -32.56 11.79
CA LEU A 13 5.57 -32.93 10.37
C LEU A 13 4.50 -32.22 9.53
N SER A 14 3.38 -31.81 10.11
CA SER A 14 2.42 -30.89 9.47
C SER A 14 2.94 -29.44 9.51
N GLY A 15 4.21 -29.24 9.11
CA GLY A 15 4.94 -27.99 9.21
C GLY A 15 4.10 -26.81 8.71
N CYS A 16 3.84 -25.88 9.61
CA CYS A 16 3.29 -24.53 9.43
C CYS A 16 2.53 -24.31 8.10
N SER A 17 1.22 -24.56 8.12
CA SER A 17 0.30 -24.15 7.05
C SER A 17 -0.44 -22.85 7.35
N ILE A 18 0.04 -22.06 8.31
CA ILE A 18 -0.53 -20.75 8.62
C ILE A 18 0.06 -19.75 7.63
N GLY A 19 -0.52 -19.73 6.43
CA GLY A 19 -0.30 -18.67 5.45
C GLY A 19 -1.26 -17.53 5.73
N LEU A 20 -0.70 -16.34 5.96
CA LEU A 20 -1.47 -15.10 6.08
C LEU A 20 -1.27 -14.33 4.78
N THR A 21 -2.27 -14.38 3.90
CA THR A 21 -2.28 -13.52 2.71
C THR A 21 -3.04 -12.25 3.05
N VAL A 22 -2.44 -11.13 2.69
CA VAL A 22 -3.11 -9.84 2.69
C VAL A 22 -3.24 -9.46 1.22
N VAL A 23 -4.32 -8.75 0.88
CA VAL A 23 -4.61 -8.35 -0.50
C VAL A 23 -4.75 -6.83 -0.50
N SER A 24 -3.67 -6.14 -0.90
CA SER A 24 -3.70 -4.68 -1.07
C SER A 24 -3.91 -4.40 -2.54
N GLU A 25 -5.01 -3.71 -2.84
CA GLU A 25 -5.29 -3.25 -4.19
C GLU A 25 -4.67 -1.87 -4.36
N GLU A 26 -3.48 -1.81 -4.96
CA GLU A 26 -2.91 -0.54 -5.39
C GLU A 26 -3.65 -0.08 -6.66
N ARG A 27 -4.26 1.11 -6.61
CA ARG A 27 -4.90 1.71 -7.78
C ARG A 27 -4.14 2.94 -8.23
N ARG A 28 -3.44 2.78 -9.35
CA ARG A 28 -2.95 3.91 -10.13
C ARG A 28 -4.08 4.54 -10.89
N ILE A 29 -4.22 5.85 -10.73
CA ILE A 29 -5.18 6.63 -11.49
C ILE A 29 -4.35 7.54 -12.37
N ASP A 30 -4.14 7.08 -13.61
CA ASP A 30 -3.47 7.89 -14.62
C ASP A 30 -4.30 9.12 -14.99
N GLU A 31 -3.63 10.03 -15.70
CA GLU A 31 -4.08 11.29 -16.29
C GLU A 31 -5.62 11.41 -16.38
N ASN A 32 -6.18 12.54 -15.89
CA ASN A 32 -7.61 12.87 -15.75
C ASN A 32 -8.20 12.68 -14.34
N VAL A 33 -7.49 13.17 -13.33
CA VAL A 33 -7.97 13.13 -11.95
C VAL A 33 -8.50 14.49 -11.51
N TYR A 34 -9.55 14.49 -10.68
CA TYR A 34 -10.14 15.70 -10.10
C TYR A 34 -9.88 15.73 -8.59
N LEU A 35 -9.66 16.92 -8.05
CA LEU A 35 -9.66 17.11 -6.60
C LEU A 35 -11.09 17.04 -6.09
N ASP A 36 -11.36 16.18 -5.13
CA ASP A 36 -12.61 16.19 -4.38
C ASP A 36 -12.59 17.33 -3.33
N ALA A 37 -13.77 17.70 -2.84
CA ALA A 37 -13.92 18.63 -1.73
C ALA A 37 -13.29 18.08 -0.43
N LYS A 38 -13.19 16.76 -0.28
CA LYS A 38 -12.52 16.12 0.85
C LYS A 38 -11.01 16.03 0.61
N LYS A 39 -10.22 16.48 1.58
CA LYS A 39 -8.75 16.47 1.54
C LYS A 39 -8.22 15.07 1.22
N GLY A 40 -7.35 14.99 0.22
CA GLY A 40 -6.71 13.75 -0.23
C GLY A 40 -7.62 12.83 -1.04
N GLU A 41 -8.90 13.12 -1.23
CA GLU A 41 -9.77 12.30 -2.07
C GLU A 41 -9.77 12.78 -3.51
N LEU A 42 -9.59 11.83 -4.43
CA LEU A 42 -9.64 12.10 -5.86
C LEU A 42 -11.00 11.66 -6.42
N ALA A 43 -11.68 12.56 -7.10
CA ALA A 43 -12.92 12.27 -7.82
C ALA A 43 -12.59 11.73 -9.23
N LEU A 44 -13.31 10.69 -9.65
CA LEU A 44 -13.12 10.01 -10.95
C LEU A 44 -14.01 10.58 -12.06
N THR A 45 -14.97 11.44 -11.72
CA THR A 45 -15.95 12.00 -12.66
C THR A 45 -15.92 13.53 -12.58
N GLY A 46 -15.65 14.20 -13.69
CA GLY A 46 -15.55 15.66 -13.74
C GLY A 46 -15.14 16.20 -15.12
N ALA A 47 -15.11 17.52 -15.26
CA ALA A 47 -14.64 18.19 -16.48
C ALA A 47 -13.12 18.39 -16.42
N LYS A 48 -12.38 17.83 -17.40
CA LYS A 48 -10.90 17.83 -17.48
C LYS A 48 -10.33 19.24 -17.25
N ARG A 49 -9.65 19.43 -16.11
CA ARG A 49 -8.88 20.64 -15.81
C ARG A 49 -7.50 20.24 -15.33
N PRO A 50 -6.42 20.90 -15.81
CA PRO A 50 -5.09 20.68 -15.26
C PRO A 50 -5.11 21.07 -13.78
N ILE A 51 -4.73 20.14 -12.91
CA ILE A 51 -4.54 20.42 -11.49
C ILE A 51 -3.21 21.17 -11.37
N THR A 52 -3.24 22.31 -10.67
CA THR A 52 -2.04 23.09 -10.36
C THR A 52 -1.75 23.04 -8.87
N THR A 53 -0.50 23.27 -8.49
CA THR A 53 -0.08 23.39 -7.08
C THR A 53 -0.94 24.41 -6.31
N ALA A 54 -1.23 25.57 -6.93
CA ALA A 54 -2.10 26.60 -6.35
C ALA A 54 -3.54 26.10 -6.11
N THR A 55 -4.12 25.36 -7.06
CA THR A 55 -5.46 24.78 -6.90
C THR A 55 -5.49 23.78 -5.74
N VAL A 56 -4.49 22.92 -5.64
CA VAL A 56 -4.38 21.93 -4.56
C VAL A 56 -4.22 22.62 -3.21
N LEU A 57 -3.34 23.60 -3.10
CA LEU A 57 -3.15 24.37 -1.87
C LEU A 57 -4.44 25.08 -1.44
N SER A 58 -5.20 25.62 -2.39
CA SER A 58 -6.49 26.27 -2.10
C SER A 58 -7.57 25.30 -1.62
N ALA A 59 -7.59 24.07 -2.16
CA ALA A 59 -8.62 23.09 -1.88
C ALA A 59 -8.31 22.26 -0.62
N TRP A 60 -7.07 21.81 -0.48
CA TRP A 60 -6.63 20.83 0.51
C TRP A 60 -5.64 21.37 1.53
N GLY A 61 -5.09 22.56 1.29
CA GLY A 61 -4.04 23.14 2.12
C GLY A 61 -2.64 22.52 1.85
N PRO A 62 -1.68 22.79 2.75
CA PRO A 62 -0.33 22.24 2.62
C PRO A 62 -0.35 20.71 2.67
N ALA A 63 0.60 20.09 1.97
CA ALA A 63 0.80 18.64 2.01
C ALA A 63 1.21 18.19 3.41
N ASP A 64 0.83 16.97 3.78
CA ASP A 64 1.22 16.38 5.06
C ASP A 64 2.69 15.92 5.01
N PHE A 65 3.15 15.53 3.83
CA PHE A 65 4.56 15.33 3.53
C PHE A 65 4.91 15.78 2.10
N GLU A 66 6.14 16.23 1.93
CA GLU A 66 6.68 16.62 0.63
C GLU A 66 7.94 15.79 0.35
N GLY A 67 8.09 15.38 -0.90
CA GLY A 67 9.25 14.66 -1.41
C GLY A 67 9.58 15.09 -2.83
N SER A 68 10.64 14.49 -3.37
CA SER A 68 11.05 14.68 -4.75
C SER A 68 11.50 13.35 -5.33
N GLU A 69 11.04 13.05 -6.53
CA GLU A 69 11.37 11.81 -7.23
C GLU A 69 11.75 12.16 -8.68
N GLY A 70 13.04 12.03 -9.00
CA GLY A 70 13.59 12.53 -10.26
C GLY A 70 13.36 14.03 -10.44
N ARG A 71 12.65 14.42 -11.51
CA ARG A 71 12.26 15.82 -11.75
C ARG A 71 10.91 16.22 -11.17
N CYS A 72 10.20 15.29 -10.52
CA CYS A 72 8.87 15.56 -9.98
C CYS A 72 8.93 15.98 -8.52
N LYS A 73 8.11 16.97 -8.18
CA LYS A 73 7.76 17.26 -6.79
C LYS A 73 6.61 16.33 -6.38
N VAL A 74 6.75 15.64 -5.25
CA VAL A 74 5.74 14.72 -4.74
C VAL A 74 5.10 15.31 -3.50
N TRP A 75 3.78 15.42 -3.49
CA TRP A 75 3.02 15.82 -2.30
C TRP A 75 2.14 14.68 -1.82
N GLY A 76 2.26 14.39 -0.53
CA GLY A 76 1.49 13.36 0.15
C GLY A 76 0.42 13.93 1.05
N TYR A 77 -0.77 13.36 0.95
CA TYR A 77 -1.93 13.70 1.75
C TYR A 77 -2.45 12.47 2.47
N HIS A 78 -2.44 12.51 3.80
CA HIS A 78 -2.96 11.44 4.64
C HIS A 78 -4.47 11.58 4.74
N ARG A 79 -5.20 10.47 4.48
CA ARG A 79 -6.66 10.45 4.60
C ARG A 79 -7.12 9.80 5.90
N GLU A 80 -7.06 8.49 5.93
CA GLU A 80 -7.68 7.66 6.95
C GLU A 80 -6.93 6.34 7.09
N GLN A 81 -7.13 5.65 8.22
CA GLN A 81 -6.61 4.30 8.39
C GLN A 81 -7.33 3.35 7.43
N GLY A 82 -6.55 2.68 6.59
CA GLY A 82 -7.00 1.59 5.75
C GLY A 82 -7.17 0.32 6.58
N PHE A 83 -8.28 -0.37 6.34
CA PHE A 83 -8.48 -1.74 6.79
C PHE A 83 -8.12 -2.67 5.63
N SER A 84 -7.15 -3.56 5.82
CA SER A 84 -6.98 -4.70 4.92
C SER A 84 -7.61 -5.93 5.57
N GLY A 85 -8.36 -6.69 4.77
CA GLY A 85 -8.88 -7.97 5.20
C GLY A 85 -7.75 -8.98 5.29
N VAL A 86 -7.64 -9.64 6.43
CA VAL A 86 -6.76 -10.81 6.58
C VAL A 86 -7.64 -12.06 6.58
N ILE A 87 -7.32 -13.00 5.71
CA ILE A 87 -8.00 -14.30 5.65
C ILE A 87 -7.08 -15.36 6.25
N PRO A 88 -7.22 -15.70 7.54
CA PRO A 88 -6.50 -16.82 8.13
C PRO A 88 -7.04 -18.14 7.56
N TRP A 89 -6.16 -18.95 6.99
CA TRP A 89 -6.47 -20.31 6.51
C TRP A 89 -6.49 -21.34 7.65
N ILE A 90 -7.36 -21.18 8.65
CA ILE A 90 -7.45 -22.12 9.79
C ILE A 90 -8.85 -22.71 9.86
N ILE A 91 -9.12 -23.81 9.14
CA ILE A 91 -10.29 -24.72 9.19
C ILE A 91 -11.67 -24.07 8.90
N LEU A 92 -11.86 -22.80 9.23
CA LEU A 92 -13.02 -21.95 9.00
C LEU A 92 -12.45 -20.56 8.62
N PRO A 93 -12.60 -20.11 7.36
CA PRO A 93 -12.10 -18.79 6.95
C PRO A 93 -12.97 -17.70 7.58
N ILE A 94 -12.62 -17.30 8.81
CA ILE A 94 -13.20 -16.12 9.45
C ILE A 94 -12.35 -14.93 9.00
N PRO A 95 -12.85 -14.04 8.13
CA PRO A 95 -12.10 -12.85 7.75
C PRO A 95 -11.91 -11.98 8.98
N LEU A 96 -10.66 -11.79 9.38
CA LEU A 96 -10.29 -10.86 10.45
C LEU A 96 -9.94 -9.53 9.79
N LEU A 97 -10.73 -8.49 10.07
CA LEU A 97 -10.39 -7.13 9.69
C LEU A 97 -9.39 -6.60 10.71
N VAL A 98 -8.16 -6.37 10.28
CA VAL A 98 -7.14 -5.71 11.11
C VAL A 98 -6.81 -4.35 10.50
N PRO A 99 -6.62 -3.31 11.34
CA PRO A 99 -6.14 -2.02 10.87
C PRO A 99 -4.66 -2.18 10.49
N THR A 100 -4.37 -2.24 9.19
CA THR A 100 -3.04 -2.65 8.69
C THR A 100 -2.34 -1.60 7.86
N GLY A 101 -2.99 -0.51 7.46
CA GLY A 101 -2.35 0.49 6.59
C GLY A 101 -2.87 1.91 6.76
N SER A 102 -2.09 2.88 6.27
CA SER A 102 -2.54 4.23 5.98
C SER A 102 -3.08 4.30 4.55
N ARG A 103 -4.09 5.14 4.31
CA ARG A 103 -4.48 5.53 2.96
C ARG A 103 -3.89 6.90 2.68
N ASP A 104 -2.93 6.93 1.78
CA ASP A 104 -2.24 8.14 1.38
C ASP A 104 -2.56 8.44 -0.08
N THR A 105 -2.59 9.73 -0.41
CA THR A 105 -2.75 10.20 -1.78
C THR A 105 -1.52 10.98 -2.16
N LEU A 106 -0.84 10.51 -3.21
CA LEU A 106 0.35 11.14 -3.75
C LEU A 106 -0.02 11.93 -5.02
N LEU A 107 0.43 13.17 -5.08
CA LEU A 107 0.35 14.01 -6.28
C LEU A 107 1.76 14.28 -6.78
N PHE A 108 1.98 14.03 -8.07
CA PHE A 108 3.25 14.27 -8.75
C PHE A 108 3.13 15.52 -9.61
N PHE A 109 4.03 16.48 -9.42
CA PHE A 109 4.04 17.75 -10.16
C PHE A 109 5.32 17.94 -10.96
N ILE A 110 5.18 18.49 -12.15
CA ILE A 110 6.26 19.05 -12.98
C ILE A 110 5.84 20.47 -13.37
N ASP A 111 6.71 21.46 -13.15
CA ASP A 111 6.47 22.87 -13.52
C ASP A 111 5.08 23.38 -13.07
N ASP A 112 4.73 23.13 -11.80
CA ASP A 112 3.45 23.47 -11.15
C ASP A 112 2.19 22.78 -11.67
N SER A 113 2.30 21.85 -12.63
CA SER A 113 1.19 21.05 -13.13
C SER A 113 1.27 19.60 -12.67
N THR A 114 0.13 19.03 -12.25
CA THR A 114 0.05 17.62 -11.87
C THR A 114 0.19 16.73 -13.10
N VAL A 115 1.18 15.84 -13.08
CA VAL A 115 1.42 14.85 -14.14
C VAL A 115 0.78 13.50 -13.82
N ALA A 116 0.62 13.18 -12.53
CA ALA A 116 -0.02 11.95 -12.09
C ALA A 116 -0.54 12.08 -10.66
N ALA A 117 -1.48 11.20 -10.30
CA ALA A 117 -1.91 11.00 -8.93
C ALA A 117 -1.95 9.50 -8.62
N ALA A 118 -1.41 9.11 -7.46
CA ALA A 118 -1.48 7.75 -6.98
C ALA A 118 -2.28 7.70 -5.67
N LYS A 119 -3.14 6.69 -5.51
CA LYS A 119 -3.72 6.35 -4.22
C LYS A 119 -2.91 5.18 -3.67
N GLU A 120 -2.05 5.45 -2.70
CA GLU A 120 -1.34 4.40 -2.00
C GLU A 120 -2.22 3.86 -0.87
N PHE A 121 -2.38 2.54 -0.86
CA PHE A 121 -2.88 1.79 0.27
C PHE A 121 -1.67 1.15 0.92
N GLY A 122 -1.28 1.66 2.10
CA GLY A 122 -0.04 1.29 2.80
C GLY A 122 0.23 -0.20 2.75
N GLY A 123 1.43 -0.53 2.26
CA GLY A 123 1.87 -1.88 1.93
C GLY A 123 1.85 -2.86 3.12
N GLU A 124 1.61 -4.12 2.76
CA GLU A 124 1.29 -5.21 3.67
C GLU A 124 2.54 -5.92 4.18
N LYS A 125 2.41 -6.59 5.34
CA LYS A 125 3.40 -7.53 5.85
C LYS A 125 2.90 -8.94 5.59
N PHE A 126 3.59 -9.69 4.72
CA PHE A 126 3.40 -11.13 4.63
C PHE A 126 4.22 -11.79 5.74
N ILE A 127 3.55 -12.39 6.72
CA ILE A 127 4.19 -13.30 7.67
C ILE A 127 3.59 -14.66 7.43
N GLY A 128 4.24 -15.43 6.56
CA GLY A 128 3.97 -16.84 6.37
C GLY A 128 5.18 -17.64 6.83
N CYS A 129 4.97 -18.60 7.73
CA CYS A 129 5.90 -19.71 7.86
C CYS A 129 5.39 -20.81 6.93
N GLY A 130 6.12 -21.11 5.86
CA GLY A 130 5.74 -22.12 4.87
C GLY A 130 6.91 -22.50 3.96
N ILE A 131 6.98 -23.76 3.56
CA ILE A 131 8.14 -24.39 2.90
C ILE A 131 8.13 -24.06 1.40
N ALA A 132 8.87 -23.02 1.01
CA ALA A 132 9.35 -22.79 -0.37
C ALA A 132 10.46 -21.72 -0.28
N ASP A 133 11.74 -22.01 -0.11
CA ASP A 133 12.51 -23.23 -0.24
C ASP A 133 13.34 -23.46 1.03
N THR A 134 13.49 -24.74 1.34
CA THR A 134 14.12 -25.38 2.51
C THR A 134 15.12 -24.54 3.32
N ALA A 135 14.82 -24.38 4.62
CA ALA A 135 15.72 -23.85 5.65
C ALA A 135 16.09 -22.35 5.51
N GLY A 136 15.13 -21.49 5.83
CA GLY A 136 15.41 -20.09 6.12
C GLY A 136 14.13 -19.30 6.24
N CYS A 137 13.68 -19.05 7.46
CA CYS A 137 12.83 -17.89 7.71
C CYS A 137 13.66 -16.65 7.37
N SER A 138 13.69 -16.31 6.09
CA SER A 138 14.32 -15.09 5.62
C SER A 138 13.41 -13.96 6.06
N ASN A 139 13.73 -13.40 7.23
CA ASN A 139 13.27 -12.08 7.67
C ASN A 139 13.84 -11.03 6.72
N THR A 140 13.46 -11.06 5.45
CA THR A 140 13.80 -9.99 4.53
C THR A 140 12.51 -9.33 4.17
N PHE A 141 12.06 -8.40 5.02
CA PHE A 141 11.34 -7.26 4.48
C PHE A 141 11.59 -6.02 5.33
N GLN A 142 12.28 -5.08 4.68
CA GLN A 142 12.53 -3.74 5.16
C GLN A 142 11.20 -3.11 5.54
N LYS A 143 11.21 -2.47 6.72
CA LYS A 143 10.32 -1.38 7.05
C LYS A 143 10.33 -0.42 5.84
N SER A 144 9.27 -0.41 5.04
CA SER A 144 9.05 0.64 4.05
C SER A 144 8.76 1.92 4.84
N GLU A 145 9.81 2.62 5.23
CA GLU A 145 9.73 4.01 5.65
C GLU A 145 9.46 4.82 4.39
N ASN A 146 8.19 5.13 4.11
CA ASN A 146 7.76 6.10 3.09
C ASN A 146 8.57 6.08 1.78
N THR A 147 9.04 4.90 1.36
CA THR A 147 9.89 4.78 0.20
C THR A 147 8.92 4.55 -0.94
N ILE A 148 8.60 5.65 -1.64
CA ILE A 148 7.85 5.64 -2.89
C ILE A 148 8.46 4.53 -3.74
N SER A 149 7.69 3.48 -4.02
CA SER A 149 8.24 2.34 -4.75
C SER A 149 8.71 2.84 -6.11
N PRO A 150 9.88 2.43 -6.61
CA PRO A 150 10.38 2.92 -7.90
C PRO A 150 9.40 2.61 -9.03
N THR A 151 8.55 1.59 -8.87
CA THR A 151 7.47 1.28 -9.81
C THR A 151 6.44 2.41 -9.89
N ASP A 152 6.15 3.13 -8.79
CA ASP A 152 5.04 4.09 -8.62
C ASP A 152 5.34 5.46 -9.20
N THR A 153 6.62 5.72 -9.47
CA THR A 153 7.10 6.91 -10.15
C THR A 153 6.60 6.96 -11.60
N PRO A 154 5.81 7.99 -11.99
CA PRO A 154 5.38 8.17 -13.38
C PRO A 154 6.58 8.22 -14.33
N LEU A 155 6.42 7.70 -15.55
CA LEU A 155 7.48 7.75 -16.57
C LEU A 155 7.97 9.17 -16.86
N ALA A 156 7.08 10.16 -16.71
CA ALA A 156 7.41 11.58 -16.84
C ALA A 156 8.47 12.05 -15.83
N CYS A 157 8.52 11.43 -14.65
CA CYS A 157 9.40 11.80 -13.54
C CYS A 157 10.80 11.15 -13.64
N ARG A 158 10.94 10.05 -14.38
CA ARG A 158 12.20 9.26 -14.45
C ARG A 158 13.27 9.80 -15.41
N LYS A 159 13.00 10.88 -16.14
CA LYS A 159 13.94 11.49 -17.09
C LYS A 159 14.72 12.62 -16.47
#